data_AF-A0A9D7WUX7-F1
#
_entry.id   AF-A0A9D7WUX7-F1
#
_cell.length_a   1.000
_cell.length_b   1.000
_cell.length_c   1.000
_cell.angle_alpha   90.00
_cell.angle_beta   90.00
_cell.angle_gamma   90.00
#
_symmetry.space_group_name_H-M   'P 1'
#
loop_
_entity.id
_entity.type
_entity.pdbx_description
1 polymer ?
#
loop_
_entity_poly.entity_id
_entity_poly.type
_entity_poly.pdbx_seq_one_letter_code
_entity_poly.pdbx_strand_id
1 'polypeptide(L)'
;MLKYENLAEVGMVIRGYDFMGNKEAFIEGKVIAKGEVTIQGQYMYDAYTIIVEKDGAEFGREGEESYIPFETSMDYDGRVELINTCDNDAEIALAIQMMQEVA
;
A
#
# COMPACT_ATOMS: atom_id res chain seq x y z
N MET A 1 -4.17 7.64 17.45
CA MET A 1 -4.37 6.92 16.18
C MET A 1 -3.95 7.86 15.09
N LEU A 2 -2.92 7.49 14.34
CA LEU A 2 -2.37 8.31 13.26
C LEU A 2 -3.33 8.26 12.07
N LYS A 3 -3.24 9.27 11.20
CA LYS A 3 -4.25 9.55 10.16
C LYS A 3 -4.59 8.34 9.30
N TYR A 4 -3.58 7.64 8.78
CA TYR A 4 -3.75 6.48 7.92
C TYR A 4 -3.50 5.15 8.63
N GLU A 5 -3.32 5.15 9.95
CA GLU A 5 -2.97 3.95 10.71
C GLU A 5 -3.99 2.83 10.48
N ASN A 6 -5.28 3.10 10.37
CA ASN A 6 -6.31 2.06 10.19
C ASN A 6 -6.85 1.96 8.76
N LEU A 7 -6.13 2.48 7.76
CA LEU A 7 -6.59 2.47 6.37
C LEU A 7 -6.58 1.08 5.75
N ALA A 8 -5.53 0.30 6.05
CA ALA A 8 -5.26 -1.00 5.45
C ALA A 8 -4.64 -1.99 6.43
N GLU A 9 -4.71 -3.27 6.05
CA GLU A 9 -4.11 -4.41 6.74
C GLU A 9 -3.06 -5.10 5.85
N VAL A 10 -2.25 -5.97 6.45
CA VAL A 10 -1.29 -6.81 5.71
C VAL A 10 -2.04 -7.66 4.68
N GLY A 11 -1.52 -7.70 3.45
CA GLY A 11 -2.12 -8.37 2.29
C GLY A 11 -2.96 -7.46 1.39
N MET A 12 -3.30 -6.24 1.83
CA MET A 12 -4.01 -5.26 1.01
C MET A 12 -3.07 -4.47 0.11
N VAL A 13 -3.59 -3.89 -0.97
CA VAL A 13 -2.84 -2.98 -1.85
C VAL A 13 -3.22 -1.55 -1.54
N ILE A 14 -2.22 -0.72 -1.26
CA ILE A 14 -2.38 0.71 -1.00
C ILE A 14 -1.53 1.53 -1.96
N ARG A 15 -1.91 2.80 -2.14
CA ARG A 15 -1.17 3.78 -2.90
C ARG A 15 -0.83 4.99 -2.03
N GLY A 16 0.43 5.39 -2.02
CA GLY A 16 0.93 6.61 -1.38
C GLY A 16 1.39 7.62 -2.42
N TYR A 17 0.84 8.84 -2.37
CA TYR A 17 1.19 9.92 -3.29
C TYR A 17 2.36 10.76 -2.78
N ASP A 18 3.35 10.98 -3.65
CA ASP A 18 4.58 11.71 -3.33
C ASP A 18 4.31 13.22 -3.18
N PHE A 19 3.41 13.80 -3.99
CA PHE A 19 3.15 15.24 -4.03
C PHE A 19 1.67 15.60 -3.97
N MET A 20 1.33 16.60 -3.14
CA MET A 20 -0.03 17.14 -3.07
C MET A 20 -0.46 17.71 -4.43
N GLY A 21 -1.61 17.26 -4.94
CA GLY A 21 -2.17 17.73 -6.21
C GLY A 21 -1.60 17.07 -7.47
N ASN A 22 -0.61 16.18 -7.35
CA ASN A 22 -0.13 15.36 -8.46
C ASN A 22 -0.46 13.88 -8.20
N LYS A 23 -1.41 13.34 -8.98
CA LYS A 23 -1.85 11.95 -8.86
C LYS A 23 -1.07 10.99 -9.74
N GLU A 24 -0.11 11.47 -10.54
CA GLU A 24 0.77 10.62 -11.35
C GLU A 24 2.01 10.17 -10.56
N ALA A 25 2.48 10.95 -9.57
CA ALA A 25 3.64 10.58 -8.76
C ALA A 25 3.21 9.83 -7.49
N PHE A 26 3.37 8.49 -7.50
CA PHE A 26 3.01 7.62 -6.40
C PHE A 26 3.83 6.34 -6.37
N ILE A 27 3.78 5.67 -5.22
CA ILE A 27 4.08 4.24 -5.10
C ILE A 27 2.80 3.49 -4.73
N GLU A 28 2.58 2.36 -5.38
CA GLU A 28 1.48 1.45 -5.11
C GLU A 28 2.04 0.06 -4.90
N GLY A 29 1.52 -0.64 -3.91
CA GLY A 29 1.99 -1.98 -3.63
C GLY A 29 1.29 -2.66 -2.47
N LYS A 30 1.61 -3.94 -2.33
CA LYS A 30 1.05 -4.82 -1.32
C LYS A 30 1.69 -4.58 0.04
N VAL A 31 0.87 -4.39 1.05
CA VAL A 31 1.29 -4.26 2.45
C VAL A 31 1.82 -5.60 2.95
N ILE A 32 3.09 -5.62 3.37
CA ILE A 32 3.74 -6.80 3.97
C ILE A 32 3.95 -6.65 5.48
N ALA A 33 3.98 -5.41 5.98
CA ALA A 33 4.11 -5.10 7.41
C ALA A 33 3.48 -3.74 7.73
N LYS A 34 3.20 -3.52 9.02
CA LYS A 34 2.61 -2.29 9.55
C LYS A 34 3.14 -2.04 10.96
N GLY A 35 3.68 -0.86 11.21
CA GLY A 35 4.17 -0.47 12.53
C GLY A 35 5.43 0.39 12.49
N GLU A 36 6.26 0.28 13.53
CA GLU A 36 7.46 1.08 13.71
C GLU A 36 8.51 0.79 12.63
N VAL A 37 8.99 1.84 11.97
CA VAL A 37 10.18 1.79 11.12
C VAL A 37 11.38 2.20 11.95
N THR A 38 12.33 1.29 12.10
CA THR A 38 13.59 1.53 12.81
C THR A 38 14.77 1.52 11.84
N ILE A 39 15.63 2.54 11.90
CA ILE A 39 16.88 2.61 11.13
C ILE A 39 18.04 2.60 12.13
N GLN A 40 18.96 1.65 11.98
CA GLN A 40 20.10 1.47 12.90
C GLN A 40 19.68 1.33 14.38
N GLY A 41 18.51 0.72 14.63
CA GLY A 41 17.96 0.52 15.97
C GLY A 41 17.31 1.77 16.59
N GLN A 42 17.18 2.86 15.84
CA GLN A 42 16.46 4.06 16.28
C GLN A 42 15.10 4.13 15.60
N TYR A 43 14.07 4.40 16.40
CA TYR A 43 12.73 4.70 15.90
C TYR A 43 12.75 5.93 15.00
N MET A 44 12.12 5.82 13.83
CA MET A 44 11.99 6.92 12.88
C MET A 44 10.56 7.42 12.82
N TYR A 45 9.62 6.54 12.49
CA TYR A 45 8.19 6.82 12.33
C TYR A 45 7.40 5.51 12.19
N ASP A 46 6.07 5.59 12.29
CA ASP A 46 5.17 4.48 12.01
C ASP A 46 4.67 4.51 10.56
N ALA A 47 4.69 3.35 9.88
CA ALA A 47 4.36 3.23 8.46
C ALA A 47 3.79 1.87 8.07
N TYR A 48 3.22 1.83 6.86
CA TYR A 48 3.08 0.61 6.09
C TYR A 48 4.39 0.29 5.39
N THR A 49 4.83 -0.96 5.50
CA THR A 49 5.87 -1.51 4.64
C THR A 49 5.19 -2.20 3.47
N ILE A 50 5.52 -1.80 2.24
CA ILE A 50 4.97 -2.37 1.02
C ILE A 50 6.07 -2.96 0.13
N ILE A 51 5.68 -3.93 -0.70
CA ILE A 51 6.44 -4.25 -1.92
C ILE A 51 5.82 -3.46 -3.06
N VAL A 52 6.60 -2.58 -3.69
CA VAL A 52 6.10 -1.72 -4.77
C VAL A 52 5.78 -2.57 -6.00
N GLU A 53 4.55 -2.49 -6.47
CA GLU A 53 4.08 -3.12 -7.70
C GLU A 53 4.04 -2.13 -8.86
N LYS A 54 3.82 -0.84 -8.55
CA LYS A 54 3.75 0.22 -9.54
C LYS A 54 4.36 1.52 -9.02
N ASP A 55 5.26 2.08 -9.81
CA ASP A 55 5.82 3.42 -9.62
C ASP A 55 5.23 4.38 -10.66
N GLY A 56 4.36 5.28 -10.22
CA GLY A 56 3.74 6.26 -11.12
C GLY A 56 4.71 7.32 -11.64
N ALA A 57 5.82 7.55 -10.94
CA ALA A 57 6.83 8.54 -11.32
C ALA A 57 7.96 7.94 -12.19
N GLU A 58 7.92 6.64 -12.48
CA GLU A 58 8.93 5.92 -13.27
C GLU A 58 10.36 6.06 -12.72
N PHE A 59 10.52 6.11 -11.40
CA PHE A 59 11.84 6.16 -10.76
C PHE A 59 12.49 4.77 -10.63
N GLY A 60 11.79 3.71 -11.04
CA GLY A 60 12.30 2.33 -11.05
C GLY A 60 12.25 1.65 -9.68
N ARG A 61 11.26 2.00 -8.85
CA ARG A 61 11.06 1.45 -7.50
C ARG A 61 10.34 0.10 -7.49
N GLU A 62 9.88 -0.41 -8.64
CA GLU A 62 9.11 -1.65 -8.70
C GLU A 62 9.93 -2.86 -8.18
N GLY A 63 9.30 -3.66 -7.32
CA GLY A 63 9.89 -4.82 -6.66
C GLY A 63 10.67 -4.48 -5.38
N GLU A 64 10.86 -3.20 -5.05
CA GLU A 64 11.57 -2.78 -3.84
C GLU A 64 10.63 -2.71 -2.62
N GLU A 65 11.22 -2.90 -1.44
CA GLU A 65 10.55 -2.59 -0.18
C GLU A 65 10.52 -1.08 0.02
N SER A 66 9.35 -0.51 0.27
CA SER A 66 9.16 0.92 0.50
C SER A 66 8.22 1.19 1.66
N TYR A 67 8.28 2.40 2.20
CA TYR A 67 7.52 2.81 3.37
C TYR A 67 6.52 3.91 3.03
N ILE A 68 5.26 3.73 3.44
CA ILE A 68 4.22 4.76 3.39
C ILE A 68 3.86 5.15 4.83
N PRO A 69 4.34 6.31 5.33
CA PRO A 69 4.07 6.74 6.70
C PRO A 69 2.58 6.91 6.99
N PHE A 70 2.16 6.60 8.22
CA PHE A 70 0.76 6.80 8.65
C PHE A 70 0.39 8.27 8.79
N GLU A 71 1.38 9.11 9.08
CA GLU A 71 1.23 10.55 9.18
C GLU A 71 2.56 11.24 8.86
N THR A 72 2.50 12.40 8.22
CA THR A 72 3.65 13.27 7.97
C THR A 72 3.30 14.72 8.31
N SER A 73 4.30 15.57 8.53
CA SER A 73 4.07 17.00 8.77
C SER A 73 3.47 17.75 7.57
N MET A 74 3.53 17.14 6.38
CA MET A 74 2.97 17.68 5.12
C MET A 74 1.75 16.87 4.66
N ASP A 75 1.07 16.18 5.58
CA ASP A 75 -0.11 15.38 5.24
C ASP A 75 -1.26 16.22 4.71
N TYR A 76 -1.95 15.65 3.73
CA TYR A 76 -3.18 16.16 3.16
C TYR A 76 -4.19 15.00 3.04
N ASP A 77 -5.46 15.31 2.83
CA ASP A 77 -6.51 14.30 2.68
C ASP A 77 -6.36 13.57 1.34
N GLY A 78 -6.44 12.24 1.36
CA GLY A 78 -6.25 11.42 0.17
C GLY A 78 -4.79 11.28 -0.29
N ARG A 79 -3.82 11.44 0.62
CA ARG A 79 -2.41 11.10 0.37
C ARG A 79 -2.20 9.60 0.28
N VAL A 80 -2.94 8.83 1.08
CA VAL A 80 -2.92 7.37 1.03
C VAL A 80 -4.32 6.88 0.69
N GLU A 81 -4.41 5.99 -0.29
CA GLU A 81 -5.65 5.40 -0.77
C GLU A 81 -5.55 3.87 -0.70
N LEU A 82 -6.65 3.24 -0.29
CA LEU A 82 -6.83 1.80 -0.35
C LEU A 82 -7.26 1.43 -1.77
N ILE A 83 -6.49 0.57 -2.44
CA ILE A 83 -6.68 0.23 -3.85
C ILE A 83 -7.35 -1.13 -3.98
N ASN A 84 -6.84 -2.13 -3.26
CA ASN A 84 -7.43 -3.47 -3.23
C ASN A 84 -7.46 -4.02 -1.81
N THR A 85 -8.59 -4.62 -1.43
CA THR A 85 -8.81 -5.26 -0.14
C THR A 85 -8.48 -6.76 -0.14
N CYS A 86 -8.22 -7.35 -1.31
CA CYS A 86 -8.23 -8.80 -1.49
C CYS A 86 -6.92 -9.30 -2.14
N ASP A 87 -6.14 -10.04 -1.37
CA ASP A 87 -4.98 -10.80 -1.86
C ASP A 87 -5.39 -12.06 -2.65
N ASN A 88 -6.67 -12.43 -2.57
CA ASN A 88 -7.21 -13.70 -3.09
C ASN A 88 -8.08 -13.51 -4.35
N ASP A 89 -7.98 -12.39 -5.06
CA ASP A 89 -8.81 -12.15 -6.26
C ASP A 89 -8.71 -13.28 -7.29
N ALA A 90 -7.51 -13.84 -7.47
CA ALA A 90 -7.29 -14.98 -8.36
C ALA A 90 -8.00 -16.27 -7.86
N GLU A 91 -7.98 -16.51 -6.56
CA GLU A 91 -8.60 -17.69 -5.95
C GLU A 91 -10.13 -17.57 -5.89
N ILE A 92 -10.63 -16.36 -5.64
CA ILE A 92 -12.06 -16.03 -5.69
C ILE A 92 -12.57 -16.14 -7.14
N ALA A 93 -11.82 -15.59 -8.11
CA ALA A 93 -12.16 -15.73 -9.52
C ALA A 93 -12.17 -17.20 -9.95
N LEU A 94 -11.19 -17.99 -9.53
CA LEU A 94 -11.14 -19.43 -9.79
C LEU A 94 -12.33 -20.16 -9.15
N ALA A 95 -12.65 -19.87 -7.89
CA ALA A 95 -13.80 -20.47 -7.21
C ALA A 95 -15.13 -20.12 -7.89
N ILE A 96 -15.31 -18.88 -8.33
CA ILE A 96 -16.50 -18.44 -9.09
C ILE A 96 -16.59 -19.19 -10.43
N GLN A 97 -15.49 -19.29 -11.18
CA GLN A 97 -15.47 -20.02 -12.44
C GLN A 97 -15.83 -21.50 -12.23
N MET A 98 -15.22 -22.16 -11.23
CA MET A 98 -15.51 -23.55 -10.92
C MET A 98 -16.99 -23.74 -10.55
N MET A 99 -17.60 -22.82 -9.80
CA MET A 99 -19.03 -22.88 -9.45
C MET A 99 -19.96 -22.73 -10.68
N GLN A 100 -19.57 -21.96 -11.69
CA GLN A 100 -20.35 -21.81 -12.94
C GLN A 100 -20.29 -23.06 -13.82
N GLU A 101 -19.21 -23.83 -13.76
CA GLU A 101 -19.06 -25.07 -14.53
C GLU A 101 -19.85 -26.26 -13.95
N VAL A 102 -20.27 -26.19 -12.67
CA VAL A 102 -21.09 -27.24 -12.01
C VAL A 102 -22.58 -26.93 -11.98
N ALA A 103 -23.01 -25.76 -12.46
CA ALA A 103 -24.41 -25.31 -12.51
C ALA A 103 -25.05 -25.61 -13.88
#